data_AF-T1BE92-F1
#
_entry.id   AF-T1BE92-F1
#
_cell.length_a   1.000
_cell.length_b   1.000
_cell.length_c   1.000
_cell.angle_alpha   90.00
_cell.angle_beta   90.00
_cell.angle_gamma   90.00
#
_symmetry.space_group_name_H-M   'P 1'
#
loop_
_entity.id
_entity.type
_entity.pdbx_description
1 polymer ?
#
loop_
_entity_poly.entity_id
_entity_poly.type
_entity_poly.pdbx_seq_one_letter_code
_entity_poly.pdbx_strand_id
1 'polypeptide(L)'
;QLPSEQQRRYHDALAAALDCGYALLEAGGSSLDAVIAAVRLLEDDPLFNAGRGAALTREGIAELDAAVMDGSTLRAGGVAAVRHVKHPIELARRVMEKSRHVLLVGAG
;
A
#
# COMPACT_ATOMS: atom_id res chain seq x y z
N GLN A 1 18.93 16.92 -9.38
CA GLN A 1 18.29 16.90 -8.04
C GLN A 1 16.86 17.43 -8.20
N LEU A 2 15.91 16.93 -7.40
CA LEU A 2 14.54 17.46 -7.42
C LEU A 2 14.53 18.93 -6.96
N PRO A 3 13.66 19.80 -7.51
CA PRO A 3 13.46 21.16 -7.00
C PRO A 3 13.07 21.14 -5.52
N SER A 4 13.49 22.14 -4.75
CA SER A 4 13.28 22.21 -3.29
C SER A 4 11.81 22.10 -2.87
N GLU A 5 10.89 22.71 -3.64
CA GLU A 5 9.46 22.61 -3.41
C GLU A 5 8.95 21.17 -3.59
N GLN A 6 9.41 20.48 -4.63
CA GLN A 6 9.02 19.11 -4.91
C GLN A 6 9.56 18.17 -3.82
N GLN A 7 10.80 18.37 -3.37
CA GLN A 7 11.37 17.63 -2.24
C GLN A 7 10.53 17.79 -0.98
N ARG A 8 10.13 19.04 -0.66
CA ARG A 8 9.29 19.32 0.50
C ARG A 8 7.97 18.57 0.47
N ARG A 9 7.28 18.55 -0.68
CA ARG A 9 6.03 17.80 -0.85
C ARG A 9 6.20 16.30 -0.58
N TYR A 10 7.29 15.69 -1.07
CA TYR A 10 7.59 14.29 -0.75
C TYR A 10 7.85 14.07 0.74
N HIS A 11 8.61 14.95 1.38
CA HIS A 11 8.88 14.86 2.82
C HIS A 11 7.62 15.01 3.66
N ASP A 12 6.73 15.96 3.32
CA ASP A 12 5.48 16.18 4.03
C ASP A 12 4.55 14.96 3.91
N ALA A 13 4.47 14.34 2.73
CA ALA A 13 3.67 13.14 2.53
C ALA A 13 4.24 11.91 3.26
N LEU A 14 5.57 11.74 3.27
CA LEU A 14 6.24 10.69 4.04
C LEU A 14 6.04 10.87 5.54
N ALA A 15 6.09 12.11 6.03
CA ALA A 15 5.81 12.43 7.43
C ALA A 15 4.36 12.06 7.80
N ALA A 16 3.40 12.41 6.95
CA ALA A 16 1.99 12.05 7.17
C ALA A 16 1.77 10.52 7.22
N ALA A 17 2.42 9.76 6.33
CA ALA A 17 2.37 8.30 6.34
C ALA A 17 3.02 7.70 7.61
N LEU A 18 4.16 8.25 8.04
CA LEU A 18 4.85 7.88 9.27
C LEU A 18 3.96 8.12 10.50
N ASP A 19 3.45 9.34 10.64
CA ASP A 19 2.64 9.75 11.78
C ASP A 19 1.35 8.92 11.88
N CYS A 20 0.73 8.60 10.75
CA CYS A 20 -0.46 7.75 10.70
C CYS A 20 -0.20 6.34 11.23
N GLY A 21 0.89 5.70 10.80
CA GLY A 21 1.28 4.38 11.31
C GLY A 21 1.68 4.44 12.79
N TYR A 22 2.43 5.48 13.18
CA TYR A 22 2.93 5.65 14.53
C TYR A 22 1.78 5.86 15.54
N ALA A 23 0.77 6.65 15.20
CA ALA A 23 -0.40 6.87 16.03
C ALA A 23 -1.15 5.57 16.37
N LEU A 24 -1.21 4.62 15.43
CA LEU A 24 -1.82 3.30 15.69
C LEU A 24 -0.98 2.47 16.65
N LEU A 25 0.36 2.54 16.55
CA LEU A 25 1.26 1.85 17.47
C LEU A 25 1.17 2.44 18.89
N GLU A 26 1.13 3.78 19.02
CA GLU A 26 0.96 4.45 20.32
C GLU A 26 -0.38 4.11 20.98
N ALA A 27 -1.43 3.91 20.20
CA ALA A 27 -2.73 3.45 20.68
C ALA A 27 -2.77 1.95 21.04
N GLY A 28 -1.65 1.21 20.94
CA GLY A 28 -1.57 -0.22 21.21
C GLY A 28 -2.10 -1.11 20.08
N GLY A 29 -2.23 -0.56 18.87
CA GLY A 29 -2.59 -1.30 17.66
C GLY A 29 -1.50 -2.25 17.18
N SER A 30 -1.84 -3.12 16.23
CA SER A 30 -0.89 -4.10 15.70
C SER A 30 0.09 -3.46 14.70
N SER A 31 1.28 -4.04 14.57
CA SER A 31 2.25 -3.65 13.53
C SER A 31 1.67 -3.82 12.13
N LEU A 32 0.84 -4.83 11.92
CA LEU A 32 0.12 -5.09 10.68
C LEU A 32 -0.85 -3.93 10.33
N ASP A 33 -1.62 -3.45 11.31
CA ASP A 33 -2.52 -2.31 11.09
C ASP A 33 -1.76 -1.03 10.78
N ALA A 34 -0.66 -0.80 11.50
CA ALA A 34 0.20 0.39 11.32
C ALA A 34 0.79 0.47 9.91
N VAL A 35 1.38 -0.62 9.40
CA VAL A 35 1.96 -0.62 8.04
C VAL A 35 0.90 -0.47 6.96
N ILE A 36 -0.28 -1.08 7.13
CA ILE A 36 -1.38 -0.97 6.17
C ILE A 36 -1.90 0.47 6.14
N ALA A 37 -2.06 1.13 7.29
CA ALA A 37 -2.51 2.52 7.34
C ALA A 37 -1.51 3.47 6.67
N ALA A 38 -0.21 3.31 6.93
CA ALA A 38 0.83 4.11 6.29
C ALA A 38 0.83 3.93 4.76
N VAL A 39 0.78 2.68 4.27
CA VAL A 39 0.78 2.39 2.82
C VAL A 39 -0.50 2.91 2.16
N ARG A 40 -1.65 2.87 2.82
CA ARG A 40 -2.90 3.43 2.28
C ARG A 40 -2.80 4.92 1.97
N LEU A 41 -2.09 5.69 2.82
CA LEU A 41 -1.85 7.11 2.55
C LEU A 41 -0.94 7.31 1.33
N LEU A 42 0.08 6.46 1.18
CA LEU A 42 0.96 6.50 0.00
C LEU A 42 0.22 6.11 -1.28
N GLU A 43 -0.72 5.15 -1.22
CA GLU A 43 -1.57 4.77 -2.35
C GLU A 43 -2.57 5.88 -2.76
N ASP A 44 -3.04 6.69 -1.81
CA ASP A 44 -3.94 7.81 -2.09
C ASP A 44 -3.20 9.05 -2.63
N ASP A 45 -1.90 9.18 -2.35
CA ASP A 45 -1.10 10.32 -2.77
C ASP A 45 -0.55 10.14 -4.20
N PRO A 46 -0.95 11.02 -5.16
CA PRO A 46 -0.51 10.93 -6.54
C PRO A 46 1.00 11.16 -6.76
N LEU A 47 1.76 11.58 -5.73
CA LEU A 47 3.22 11.73 -5.80
C LEU A 47 3.96 10.40 -5.84
N PHE A 48 3.34 9.32 -5.34
CA PHE A 48 3.97 8.01 -5.24
C PHE A 48 3.46 7.06 -6.31
N ASN A 49 4.36 6.21 -6.80
CA ASN A 49 4.04 5.18 -7.78
C ASN A 49 3.30 3.99 -7.13
N ALA A 50 2.11 4.24 -6.62
CA ALA A 50 1.21 3.27 -6.02
C ALA A 50 -0.24 3.80 -6.09
N GLY A 51 -1.22 2.90 -6.08
CA GLY A 51 -2.64 3.28 -6.07
C GLY A 51 -2.98 4.33 -7.13
N ARG A 52 -3.38 5.52 -6.67
CA ARG A 52 -3.76 6.67 -7.50
C ARG A 52 -2.62 7.22 -8.37
N GLY A 53 -1.38 7.21 -7.88
CA GLY A 53 -0.21 7.76 -8.56
C GLY A 53 0.54 6.74 -9.42
N ALA A 54 -0.03 5.55 -9.62
CA ALA A 54 0.63 4.46 -10.32
C ALA A 54 1.01 4.82 -11.76
N ALA A 55 2.20 4.38 -12.14
CA ALA A 55 2.66 4.36 -13.51
C ALA A 55 1.74 3.50 -14.36
N LEU A 56 1.62 3.88 -15.62
CA LEU A 56 0.77 3.18 -16.58
C LEU A 56 1.58 2.12 -17.32
N THR A 57 0.92 1.01 -17.66
CA THR A 57 1.44 0.02 -18.59
C THR A 57 1.59 0.62 -19.99
N ARG A 58 2.12 -0.17 -20.93
CA ARG A 58 2.20 0.19 -22.35
C ARG A 58 0.83 0.56 -22.93
N GLU A 59 -0.24 -0.05 -22.44
CA GLU A 59 -1.63 0.15 -22.85
C GLU A 59 -2.27 1.39 -22.17
N GLY A 60 -1.52 2.12 -21.34
CA GLY A 60 -2.00 3.34 -20.70
C GLY A 60 -2.94 3.08 -19.52
N ILE A 61 -2.90 1.89 -18.92
CA ILE A 61 -3.72 1.51 -17.76
C ILE A 61 -2.86 1.29 -16.52
N ALA A 62 -3.42 1.52 -15.33
CA ALA A 62 -2.75 1.18 -14.08
C ALA A 62 -3.02 -0.28 -13.72
N GLU A 63 -1.94 -1.04 -13.54
CA GLU A 63 -1.95 -2.39 -12.97
C GLU A 63 -1.14 -2.37 -11.69
N LEU A 64 -1.74 -2.86 -10.61
CA LEU A 64 -1.23 -2.65 -9.26
C LEU A 64 -0.86 -3.97 -8.61
N ASP A 65 0.24 -3.92 -7.87
CA ASP A 65 0.74 -5.03 -7.07
C ASP A 65 0.87 -4.56 -5.61
N ALA A 66 0.56 -5.44 -4.66
CA ALA A 66 0.82 -5.19 -3.24
C ALA A 66 0.91 -6.50 -2.47
N ALA A 67 1.67 -6.49 -1.37
CA ALA A 67 1.80 -7.62 -0.48
C ALA A 67 1.93 -7.16 0.98
N VAL A 68 1.46 -8.00 1.90
CA VAL A 68 1.58 -7.80 3.35
C VAL A 68 1.86 -9.13 4.04
N MET A 69 2.59 -9.08 5.15
CA MET A 69 2.95 -10.25 5.94
C MET A 69 2.91 -9.91 7.44
N ASP A 70 2.29 -10.80 8.22
CA ASP A 70 2.38 -10.79 9.67
C ASP A 70 3.56 -11.67 10.11
N GLY A 71 4.59 -11.02 10.67
CA GLY A 71 5.81 -11.71 11.11
C GLY A 71 5.62 -12.65 12.31
N SER A 72 4.54 -12.51 13.08
CA SER A 72 4.29 -13.36 14.25
C SER A 72 3.71 -14.72 13.89
N THR A 73 2.90 -14.77 12.82
CA THR A 73 2.22 -16.00 12.36
C THR A 73 2.72 -16.50 11.00
N LEU A 74 3.58 -15.72 10.33
CA LEU A 74 4.02 -15.92 8.95
C LEU A 74 2.87 -15.93 7.92
N ARG A 75 1.66 -15.49 8.31
CA ARG A 75 0.56 -15.30 7.38
C ARG A 75 0.92 -14.17 6.43
N ALA A 76 0.68 -14.39 5.14
CA ALA A 76 0.94 -13.41 4.09
C ALA A 76 -0.20 -13.38 3.10
N GLY A 77 -0.35 -12.24 2.44
CA GLY A 77 -1.29 -12.05 1.36
C GLY A 77 -0.73 -11.06 0.35
N GLY A 78 -1.01 -11.32 -0.92
CA GLY A 78 -0.53 -10.51 -2.02
C GLY A 78 -1.52 -10.51 -3.18
N VAL A 79 -1.43 -9.45 -3.95
CA VAL A 79 -2.13 -9.29 -5.22
C VAL A 79 -1.17 -8.79 -6.27
N ALA A 80 -1.37 -9.22 -7.51
CA ALA A 80 -0.62 -8.71 -8.66
C ALA A 80 -1.52 -8.49 -9.88
N ALA A 81 -1.13 -7.55 -10.74
CA ALA A 81 -1.84 -7.15 -11.95
C ALA A 81 -3.33 -6.86 -11.70
N VAL A 82 -3.68 -6.36 -10.49
CA VAL A 82 -5.07 -6.03 -10.19
C VAL A 82 -5.43 -4.68 -10.75
N ARG A 83 -6.70 -4.56 -11.16
CA ARG A 83 -7.29 -3.35 -11.72
C ARG A 83 -8.51 -2.95 -10.91
N HIS A 84 -8.86 -1.66 -10.93
CA HIS A 84 -10.04 -1.10 -10.26
C HIS A 84 -10.06 -1.28 -8.72
N VAL A 85 -8.88 -1.36 -8.09
CA VAL A 85 -8.74 -1.44 -6.64
C VAL A 85 -8.13 -0.14 -6.13
N LYS A 86 -8.85 0.58 -5.25
CA LYS A 86 -8.35 1.85 -4.68
C LYS A 86 -7.11 1.63 -3.81
N HIS A 87 -7.13 0.57 -3.00
CA HIS A 87 -6.07 0.22 -2.06
C HIS A 87 -5.61 -1.22 -2.23
N PRO A 88 -4.66 -1.50 -3.14
CA PRO A 88 -4.06 -2.82 -3.32
C PRO A 88 -3.58 -3.47 -2.02
N ILE A 89 -3.02 -2.70 -1.08
CA ILE A 89 -2.54 -3.24 0.21
C ILE A 89 -3.68 -3.79 1.08
N GLU A 90 -4.86 -3.18 1.05
CA GLU A 90 -6.03 -3.71 1.75
C GLU A 90 -6.55 -4.98 1.10
N LEU A 91 -6.48 -5.06 -0.24
CA LEU A 91 -6.84 -6.29 -0.94
C LEU A 91 -5.85 -7.42 -0.62
N ALA A 92 -4.55 -7.13 -0.56
CA ALA A 92 -3.54 -8.07 -0.11
C ALA A 92 -3.82 -8.58 1.32
N ARG A 93 -4.21 -7.69 2.25
CA ARG A 93 -4.67 -8.09 3.59
C ARG A 93 -5.89 -9.01 3.53
N ARG A 94 -6.86 -8.73 2.66
CA ARG A 94 -8.03 -9.61 2.48
C ARG A 94 -7.64 -10.98 1.94
N VAL A 95 -6.67 -11.07 1.03
CA VAL A 95 -6.11 -12.36 0.58
C VAL A 95 -5.55 -13.13 1.78
N MET A 96 -4.73 -12.49 2.61
CA MET A 96 -4.15 -13.11 3.82
C MET A 96 -5.22 -13.61 4.82
N GLU A 97 -6.29 -12.85 5.00
CA GLU A 97 -7.29 -13.11 6.04
C GLU A 97 -8.43 -14.03 5.58
N LYS A 98 -8.80 -13.97 4.30
CA LYS A 98 -10.05 -14.54 3.77
C LYS A 98 -9.84 -15.55 2.63
N SER A 99 -8.61 -15.75 2.18
CA SER A 99 -8.29 -16.77 1.16
C SER A 99 -7.51 -17.95 1.75
N ARG A 100 -7.50 -19.07 1.01
CA ARG A 100 -6.58 -20.18 1.24
C ARG A 100 -5.23 -19.98 0.55
N HIS A 101 -5.12 -18.96 -0.31
CA HIS A 101 -3.94 -18.67 -1.13
C HIS A 101 -3.20 -17.46 -0.60
N VAL A 102 -1.88 -17.42 -0.83
CA VAL A 102 -1.02 -16.29 -0.46
C VAL A 102 -1.01 -15.20 -1.54
N LEU A 103 -1.21 -15.55 -2.81
CA LEU A 103 -1.15 -14.61 -3.93
C LEU A 103 -2.30 -14.88 -4.90
N LEU A 104 -3.00 -13.82 -5.29
CA LEU A 104 -3.97 -13.82 -6.40
C LEU A 104 -3.50 -12.86 -7.49
N VAL A 105 -3.78 -13.17 -8.76
CA VAL A 105 -3.25 -12.41 -9.89
C VAL A 105 -4.36 -12.13 -10.91
N GLY A 106 -4.45 -10.89 -11.40
CA GLY A 106 -5.41 -10.50 -12.43
C GLY A 106 -6.84 -10.45 -11.91
N ALA A 107 -7.77 -11.07 -12.65
CA ALA A 107 -9.21 -10.96 -12.39
C ALA A 107 -9.73 -11.83 -11.23
N GLY A 108 -8.91 -12.73 -10.69
CA GLY A 108 -9.28 -13.65 -9.61
C GLY A 108 -8.31 -14.81 -9.50
#